data_AF-A0A967F6Y7-F1
#
_entry.id   AF-A0A967F6Y7-F1
#
_cell.length_a   1.000
_cell.length_b   1.000
_cell.length_c   1.000
_cell.angle_alpha   90.00
_cell.angle_beta   90.00
_cell.angle_gamma   90.00
#
_symmetry.space_group_name_H-M   'P 1'
#
loop_
_entity.id
_entity.type
_entity.pdbx_description
1 polymer ?
#
loop_
_entity_poly.entity_id
_entity_poly.type
_entity_poly.pdbx_seq_one_letter_code
_entity_poly.pdbx_strand_id
1 'polypeptide(L)' 'EINFIANYEMHGPAAYFAAEHGPSACGMGFRVDDASIAYTQAMERGGEPVEVHAGPMELHIPA' A
#
# COMPACT_ATOMS: atom_id res chain seq x y z
N GLU A 1 -14.72 9.61 -9.27
CA GLU A 1 -14.55 9.56 -7.81
C GLU A 1 -13.07 9.66 -7.51
N ILE A 2 -12.70 10.38 -6.45
CA ILE A 2 -11.30 10.51 -6.02
C ILE A 2 -11.30 10.22 -4.52
N ASN A 3 -10.55 9.21 -4.12
CA ASN A 3 -10.47 8.76 -2.73
C ASN A 3 -9.09 9.09 -2.18
N PHE A 4 -9.05 9.81 -1.06
CA PHE A 4 -7.85 10.06 -0.28
C PHE A 4 -7.97 9.35 1.06
N ILE A 5 -6.91 8.62 1.42
CA ILE A 5 -6.79 7.97 2.73
C ILE A 5 -5.74 8.76 3.51
N ALA A 6 -6.15 9.39 4.61
CA ALA A 6 -5.24 10.03 5.54
C ALA A 6 -4.89 9.04 6.65
N ASN A 7 -3.66 8.52 6.61
CA ASN A 7 -3.17 7.57 7.61
C ASN A 7 -2.51 8.32 8.78
N TYR A 8 -3.07 8.17 9.98
CA TYR A 8 -2.58 8.75 11.24
C TYR A 8 -2.08 7.69 12.23
N GLU A 9 -1.83 6.47 11.76
CA GLU A 9 -1.25 5.43 12.59
C GLU A 9 0.13 5.88 13.08
N MET A 10 0.37 5.77 14.39
CA MET A 10 1.57 6.30 15.02
C MET A 10 2.82 5.44 14.77
N HIS A 11 2.64 4.24 14.23
CA HIS A 11 3.68 3.26 13.99
C HIS A 11 3.48 2.65 12.59
N GLY A 12 4.58 2.18 11.99
CA GLY A 12 4.55 1.54 10.67
C GLY A 12 4.97 2.47 9.53
N PRO A 13 4.90 1.98 8.28
CA PRO A 13 5.52 2.63 7.12
C PRO A 13 5.05 4.07 6.88
N ALA A 14 3.75 4.34 7.08
CA ALA A 14 3.19 5.68 6.92
C ALA A 14 3.76 6.69 7.92
N ALA A 15 3.92 6.28 9.18
CA ALA A 15 4.49 7.13 10.23
C ALA A 15 5.97 7.46 9.96
N TYR A 16 6.76 6.45 9.57
CA TYR A 16 8.17 6.66 9.24
C TYR A 16 8.34 7.58 8.03
N PHE A 17 7.58 7.34 6.96
CA PHE A 17 7.63 8.19 5.77
C PHE A 17 7.25 9.65 6.07
N ALA A 18 6.21 9.86 6.88
CA ALA A 18 5.81 11.21 7.29
C ALA A 18 6.87 11.91 8.15
N ALA A 19 7.61 11.16 8.99
CA ALA A 19 8.71 11.73 9.78
C ALA A 19 9.89 12.16 8.91
N GLU A 20 10.20 11.43 7.84
CA GLU A 20 11.31 11.73 6.93
C GLU A 20 10.97 12.82 5.90
N HIS A 21 9.71 12.85 5.42
CA HIS A 21 9.31 13.68 4.27
C HIS A 21 8.28 14.77 4.61
N GLY A 22 7.72 14.79 5.82
CA GLY A 22 6.62 15.67 6.19
C GLY A 22 5.28 15.27 5.55
N PRO A 23 4.29 16.18 5.46
CA PRO A 23 2.99 15.91 4.85
C PRO A 23 3.16 15.52 3.38
N SER A 24 2.92 14.25 3.06
CA SER A 24 3.26 13.67 1.76
C SER A 24 2.42 12.43 1.45
N ALA A 25 2.45 11.98 0.19
CA ALA A 25 1.76 10.77 -0.25
C ALA A 25 2.68 9.56 -0.07
N CYS A 26 2.45 8.76 0.98
CA CYS A 26 3.28 7.60 1.33
C CYS A 26 2.86 6.29 0.63
N GLY A 27 1.75 6.27 -0.11
CA GLY A 27 1.24 5.07 -0.78
C GLY A 27 0.22 5.37 -1.86
N MET A 28 0.01 4.42 -2.77
CA MET A 28 -0.93 4.51 -3.87
C MET A 28 -1.56 3.14 -4.14
N GLY A 29 -2.88 3.12 -4.40
CA GLY A 29 -3.59 1.91 -4.81
C GLY A 29 -4.13 2.04 -6.23
N PHE A 30 -3.96 1.00 -7.03
CA PHE A 30 -4.52 0.90 -8.37
C PHE A 30 -5.72 -0.03 -8.39
N ARG A 31 -6.79 0.37 -9.06
CA ARG A 31 -7.89 -0.54 -9.38
C ARG A 31 -7.47 -1.39 -10.57
N VAL A 32 -7.49 -2.70 -10.40
CA VAL A 32 -7.18 -3.70 -11.43
C VAL A 32 -8.32 -4.70 -11.51
N ASP A 33 -8.42 -5.39 -12.64
CA ASP A 33 -9.46 -6.40 -12.84
C ASP A 33 -9.23 -7.65 -11.95
N ASP A 34 -7.96 -8.07 -11.80
CA ASP A 34 -7.54 -9.18 -10.94
C ASP A 34 -6.23 -8.84 -10.23
N ALA A 35 -6.27 -8.75 -8.89
CA ALA A 35 -5.13 -8.38 -8.06
C ALA A 35 -4.03 -9.45 -8.03
N SER A 36 -4.38 -10.74 -8.12
CA SER A 36 -3.41 -11.83 -8.10
C SER A 36 -2.59 -11.84 -9.39
N ILE A 37 -3.25 -11.69 -10.55
CA ILE A 37 -2.55 -11.60 -11.83
C ILE A 37 -1.66 -10.35 -11.88
N ALA A 38 -2.18 -9.19 -11.46
CA ALA A 38 -1.43 -7.94 -11.47
C ALA A 38 -0.19 -8.01 -10.57
N TYR A 39 -0.33 -8.60 -9.38
CA TYR A 39 0.78 -8.82 -8.46
C TYR A 39 1.85 -9.74 -9.04
N THR A 40 1.47 -10.89 -9.59
CA THR A 40 2.42 -11.81 -10.24
C THR A 40 3.17 -11.12 -11.38
N GLN A 41 2.48 -10.34 -12.21
CA GLN A 41 3.15 -9.60 -13.30
C GLN A 41 4.09 -8.51 -12.79
N ALA A 42 3.74 -7.83 -11.69
CA ALA A 42 4.63 -6.85 -11.08
C ALA A 42 5.92 -7.54 -10.61
N MET A 43 5.80 -8.70 -9.97
CA MET A 43 6.95 -9.51 -9.54
C MET A 43 7.81 -9.99 -10.72
N GLU A 44 7.21 -10.49 -11.79
CA GLU A 44 7.94 -10.94 -13.00
C GLU A 44 8.72 -9.79 -13.67
N ARG A 45 8.26 -8.55 -13.50
CA ARG A 45 8.91 -7.34 -14.03
C ARG A 45 9.96 -6.76 -13.09
N GLY A 46 10.25 -7.42 -11.96
CA GLY A 46 11.23 -6.98 -10.97
C GLY A 46 10.68 -6.05 -9.90
N GLY A 47 9.36 -6.04 -9.69
CA GLY A 47 8.75 -5.37 -8.54
C GLY A 47 9.23 -6.01 -7.23
N GLU A 48 9.38 -5.17 -6.20
CA GLU A 48 9.69 -5.62 -4.84
C GLU A 48 8.39 -5.65 -4.03
N PRO A 49 8.04 -6.80 -3.43
CA PRO A 49 6.80 -6.93 -2.69
C PRO A 49 6.93 -6.28 -1.31
N VAL A 50 5.85 -5.66 -0.86
CA VAL A 50 5.75 -5.07 0.48
C VAL A 50 4.81 -5.93 1.30
N GLU A 51 5.30 -6.49 2.40
CA GLU A 51 4.46 -7.27 3.31
C GLU A 51 3.49 -6.34 4.05
N VAL A 52 2.19 -6.52 3.82
CA VAL A 52 1.13 -5.76 4.48
C VAL A 52 0.39 -6.67 5.44
N HIS A 53 0.49 -6.40 6.73
CA HIS A 53 -0.27 -7.13 7.74
C HIS A 53 -1.67 -6.52 7.87
N ALA A 54 -2.68 -7.26 7.42
CA ALA A 54 -4.07 -6.86 7.60
C ALA A 54 -4.51 -7.13 9.05
N GLY A 55 -5.16 -6.14 9.68
CA GLY A 55 -5.78 -6.28 10.99
C GLY A 55 -7.03 -7.19 10.98
N PRO A 56 -7.61 -7.49 12.15
CA PRO A 56 -8.85 -8.26 12.23
C PRO A 56 -9.96 -7.58 11.40
N MET A 57 -10.58 -8.33 10.49
CA MET A 57 -11.62 -7.86 9.56
C MET A 57 -11.15 -6.92 8.45
N GLU A 58 -9.84 -6.71 8.28
CA GLU A 58 -9.29 -5.93 7.18
C GLU A 58 -9.06 -6.81 5.95
N LEU A 59 -9.30 -6.24 4.77
CA LEU A 59 -9.06 -6.93 3.50
C LEU A 59 -7.56 -6.96 3.21
N HIS A 60 -6.99 -8.16 3.11
CA HIS A 60 -5.60 -8.34 2.73
C HIS A 60 -5.45 -8.18 1.20
N ILE A 61 -4.87 -7.05 0.78
CA ILE A 61 -4.58 -6.73 -0.62
C ILE A 61 -3.07 -6.85 -0.85
N PRO A 62 -2.61 -7.56 -1.88
CA PRO A 62 -1.18 -7.71 -2.17
C PRO A 62 -0.54 -6.38 -2.58
N ALA A 63 0.68 -6.13 -2.11
CA ALA A 63 1.48 -4.93 -2.38
C ALA A 63 2.95 -5.28 -2.62
#